data_AF-A0A9X1XJ19-F1
#
_entry.id   AF-A0A9X1XJ19-F1
#
_cell.length_a   1.000
_cell.length_b   1.000
_cell.length_c   1.000
_cell.angle_alpha   90.00
_cell.angle_beta   90.00
_cell.angle_gamma   90.00
#
_symmetry.space_group_name_H-M   'P 1'
#
loop_
_entity.id
_entity.type
_entity.pdbx_description
1 polymer ?
#
loop_
_entity_poly.entity_id
_entity_poly.type
_entity_poly.pdbx_seq_one_letter_code
_entity_poly.pdbx_strand_id
1 'polypeptide(L)'
;MNKFFVVGSIIILFTMSSVLYLKAPEFFEGKVDAKKCVQTAKSRDSVELYLVRNGLRKRFVFGVKGSTCDEALLIFNLNDDVKIDYHSLNDSYATVDKLSLNGRQIPLRGQ
;
A
#
# COMPACT_ATOMS: atom_id res chain seq x y z
N MET A 1 -16.21 23.03 -41.42
CA MET A 1 -15.59 22.23 -40.34
C MET A 1 -16.21 22.64 -39.02
N ASN A 2 -16.89 21.70 -38.36
CA ASN A 2 -17.86 21.98 -37.30
C ASN A 2 -17.14 22.25 -35.96
N LYS A 3 -17.12 23.52 -35.51
CA LYS A 3 -16.43 23.95 -34.27
C LYS A 3 -16.85 23.16 -33.03
N PHE A 4 -18.08 22.64 -33.01
CA PHE A 4 -18.60 21.79 -31.94
C PHE A 4 -17.91 20.42 -31.81
N PHE A 5 -17.40 19.87 -32.91
CA PHE A 5 -16.78 18.53 -32.90
C PHE A 5 -15.38 18.56 -32.28
N VAL A 6 -14.65 19.67 -32.46
CA VAL A 6 -13.30 19.87 -31.90
C VAL A 6 -13.37 20.08 -30.38
N VAL A 7 -14.36 20.84 -29.90
CA VAL A 7 -14.56 21.11 -28.46
C VAL A 7 -14.94 19.83 -27.71
N GLY A 8 -15.85 19.01 -28.26
CA GLY A 8 -16.22 17.73 -27.66
C GLY A 8 -15.04 16.77 -27.53
N SER A 9 -14.15 16.73 -28.53
CA SER A 9 -12.98 15.85 -28.54
C SER A 9 -11.92 16.25 -27.50
N ILE A 10 -11.71 17.56 -27.30
CA ILE A 10 -10.76 18.09 -26.29
C ILE A 10 -11.25 17.78 -24.86
N ILE A 11 -12.54 17.90 -24.59
CA ILE A 11 -13.12 17.60 -23.27
C ILE A 11 -12.97 16.10 -22.95
N ILE A 12 -13.21 15.22 -23.92
CA ILE A 12 -13.07 13.77 -23.75
C ILE A 12 -11.60 13.39 -23.47
N LEU A 13 -10.65 13.99 -24.18
CA LEU A 13 -9.21 13.78 -23.96
C LEU A 13 -8.73 14.26 -22.58
N PHE A 14 -9.27 15.40 -22.10
CA PHE A 14 -8.95 15.90 -20.77
C PHE A 14 -9.49 14.99 -19.66
N THR A 15 -10.71 14.48 -19.79
CA THR A 15 -11.28 13.58 -18.77
C THR A 15 -10.55 12.24 -18.68
N MET A 16 -10.06 11.69 -19.80
CA MET A 16 -9.27 10.44 -19.79
C MET A 16 -7.89 10.62 -19.16
N SER A 17 -7.28 11.80 -19.31
CA SER A 17 -5.99 12.11 -18.71
C SER A 17 -6.05 12.22 -17.17
N SER A 18 -7.18 12.66 -16.63
CA SER A 18 -7.41 12.73 -15.17
C SER A 18 -7.59 11.36 -14.52
N VAL A 19 -8.15 10.38 -15.23
CA VAL A 19 -8.37 9.02 -14.70
C VAL A 19 -7.05 8.24 -14.55
N LEU A 20 -6.06 8.51 -15.39
CA LEU A 20 -4.73 7.89 -15.31
C LEU A 20 -3.87 8.40 -14.14
N TYR A 21 -4.22 9.53 -13.54
CA TYR A 21 -3.54 10.06 -12.35
C TYR A 21 -3.97 9.36 -11.05
N LEU A 22 -5.00 8.50 -11.09
CA LEU A 22 -5.69 8.07 -9.88
C LEU A 22 -5.00 6.94 -9.08
N LYS A 23 -3.96 6.27 -9.59
CA LYS A 23 -3.25 5.22 -8.86
C LYS A 23 -1.81 5.03 -9.37
N ALA A 24 -0.94 6.01 -9.19
CA ALA A 24 0.49 5.71 -9.28
C ALA A 24 0.84 4.75 -8.12
N PRO A 25 1.44 3.58 -8.38
CA PRO A 25 1.93 2.71 -7.31
C PRO A 25 3.03 3.45 -6.56
N GLU A 26 2.84 3.63 -5.26
CA GLU A 26 3.83 4.21 -4.36
C GLU A 26 4.70 3.08 -3.79
N PHE A 27 5.92 3.42 -3.40
CA PHE A 27 6.81 2.47 -2.71
C PHE A 27 7.40 3.11 -1.46
N PHE A 28 7.56 2.30 -0.42
CA PHE A 28 8.27 2.67 0.79
C PHE A 28 9.21 1.55 1.20
N GLU A 29 10.47 1.91 1.41
CA GLU A 29 11.50 1.00 1.90
C GLU A 29 12.08 1.58 3.18
N GLY A 30 12.10 0.77 4.23
CA GLY A 30 12.56 1.21 5.54
C GLY A 30 12.63 0.06 6.52
N LYS A 31 13.02 0.38 7.75
CA LYS A 31 13.23 -0.59 8.80
C LYS A 31 12.02 -0.73 9.70
N VAL A 32 11.75 -1.93 10.18
CA VAL A 32 10.68 -2.15 11.18
C VAL A 32 11.03 -1.44 12.48
N ASP A 33 10.19 -0.48 12.86
CA ASP A 33 10.29 0.30 14.09
C ASP A 33 9.33 -0.22 15.16
N ALA A 34 8.13 -0.63 14.76
CA ALA A 34 7.15 -1.25 15.64
C ALA A 34 6.19 -2.16 14.86
N LYS A 35 5.63 -3.14 15.57
CA LYS A 35 4.67 -4.11 15.03
C LYS A 35 3.62 -4.46 16.08
N LYS A 36 2.36 -4.58 15.68
CA LYS A 36 1.29 -5.08 16.56
C LYS A 36 0.12 -5.65 15.78
N CYS A 37 -0.74 -6.38 16.47
CA CYS A 37 -2.01 -6.83 15.92
C CYS A 37 -3.06 -5.72 15.98
N VAL A 38 -3.85 -5.63 14.92
CA VAL A 38 -4.96 -4.69 14.81
C VAL A 38 -6.18 -5.39 14.20
N GLN A 39 -7.35 -5.04 14.70
CA GLN A 39 -8.61 -5.40 14.08
C GLN A 39 -9.03 -4.27 13.14
N THR A 40 -9.33 -4.64 11.91
CA THR A 40 -9.88 -3.73 10.89
C THR A 40 -11.35 -4.07 10.65
N ALA A 41 -12.09 -3.16 10.02
CA ALA A 41 -13.46 -3.44 9.58
C ALA A 41 -13.57 -4.65 8.64
N LYS A 42 -12.46 -5.05 7.99
CA LYS A 42 -12.40 -6.16 7.03
C LYS A 42 -11.85 -7.46 7.61
N SER A 43 -11.08 -7.40 8.69
CA SER A 43 -10.42 -8.57 9.27
C SER A 43 -10.09 -8.34 10.74
N ARG A 44 -10.34 -9.36 11.58
CA ARG A 44 -9.89 -9.37 12.98
C ARG A 44 -8.40 -9.73 13.13
N ASP A 45 -7.78 -10.23 12.06
CA ASP A 45 -6.37 -10.58 12.01
C ASP A 45 -5.67 -9.72 10.96
N SER A 46 -5.08 -8.61 11.39
CA SER A 46 -4.23 -7.77 10.56
C SER A 46 -3.01 -7.31 11.35
N VAL A 47 -1.88 -7.21 10.67
CA VAL A 47 -0.64 -6.68 11.21
C VAL A 47 -0.60 -5.18 10.90
N GLU A 48 -0.32 -4.37 11.91
CA GLU A 48 0.08 -2.97 11.75
C GLU A 48 1.61 -2.89 11.91
N LEU A 49 2.31 -2.53 10.83
CA LEU A 49 3.75 -2.27 10.82
C LEU A 49 4.02 -0.77 10.73
N TYR A 50 4.95 -0.32 11.57
CA TYR A 50 5.57 0.99 11.46
C TYR A 50 6.96 0.81 10.87
N LEU A 51 7.21 1.49 9.75
CA LEU A 51 8.50 1.50 9.08
C LEU A 51 9.15 2.88 9.21
N VAL A 52 10.46 2.92 9.43
CA VAL A 52 11.24 4.15 9.51
C VAL A 52 12.32 4.21 8.43
N ARG A 53 12.45 5.36 7.79
CA ARG A 53 13.51 5.66 6.81
C ARG A 53 13.96 7.11 6.99
N ASN A 54 15.22 7.34 7.35
CA ASN A 54 15.78 8.70 7.49
C ASN A 54 14.91 9.65 8.33
N GLY A 55 14.35 9.15 9.45
CA GLY A 55 13.46 9.93 10.33
C GLY A 55 12.00 10.01 9.87
N LEU A 56 11.67 9.59 8.65
CA LEU A 56 10.29 9.47 8.20
C LEU A 56 9.69 8.15 8.69
N ARG A 57 8.56 8.24 9.39
CA ARG A 57 7.81 7.08 9.88
C ARG A 57 6.54 6.90 9.07
N LYS A 58 6.33 5.72 8.48
CA LYS A 58 5.07 5.34 7.80
C LYS A 58 4.47 4.11 8.44
N ARG A 59 3.14 4.01 8.34
CA ARG A 59 2.33 2.95 8.94
C ARG A 59 1.59 2.19 7.85
N PHE A 60 1.64 0.87 7.91
CA PHE A 60 0.97 -0.02 6.96
C PHE A 60 0.17 -1.07 7.70
N VAL A 61 -1.04 -1.36 7.22
CA VAL A 61 -1.93 -2.38 7.79
C VAL A 61 -2.28 -3.39 6.72
N PHE A 62 -2.04 -4.67 6.98
CA PHE A 62 -2.28 -5.75 6.02
C PHE A 62 -2.44 -7.10 6.72
N GLY A 63 -2.99 -8.08 6.01
CA GLY A 63 -3.03 -9.48 6.45
C GLY A 63 -1.96 -10.31 5.78
N VAL A 64 -1.38 -11.28 6.50
CA VAL A 64 -0.48 -12.29 5.92
C VAL A 64 -1.29 -13.55 5.55
N LYS A 65 -1.01 -14.13 4.39
CA LYS A 65 -1.70 -15.32 3.89
C LYS A 65 -1.27 -16.56 4.69
N GLY A 66 -2.25 -17.33 5.17
CA GLY A 66 -1.98 -18.60 5.86
C GLY A 66 -1.44 -18.48 7.29
N SER A 67 -1.43 -17.28 7.88
CA SER A 67 -0.97 -17.06 9.25
C SER A 67 -1.95 -16.19 10.02
N THR A 68 -2.19 -16.47 11.30
CA THR A 68 -2.89 -15.55 12.21
C THR A 68 -2.07 -14.28 12.44
N CYS A 69 -2.64 -13.27 13.10
CA CYS A 69 -1.86 -12.06 13.37
C CYS A 69 -0.64 -12.33 14.26
N ASP A 70 -0.79 -13.11 15.33
CA ASP A 70 0.30 -13.42 16.25
C ASP A 70 1.43 -14.19 15.57
N GLU A 71 1.10 -15.18 14.73
CA GLU A 71 2.07 -15.90 13.90
C GLU A 71 2.77 -14.96 12.91
N ALA A 72 2.02 -14.06 12.27
CA ALA A 72 2.58 -13.10 11.33
C ALA A 72 3.54 -12.12 12.00
N LEU A 73 3.27 -11.69 13.25
CA LEU A 73 4.17 -10.82 13.99
C LEU A 73 5.53 -11.46 14.27
N LEU A 74 5.61 -12.79 14.40
CA LEU A 74 6.88 -13.49 14.60
C LEU A 74 7.80 -13.43 13.39
N ILE A 75 7.25 -13.16 12.20
CA ILE A 75 8.00 -13.06 10.94
C ILE A 75 8.85 -11.78 10.90
N PHE A 76 8.35 -10.68 11.48
CA PHE A 76 8.97 -9.35 11.41
C PHE A 76 9.77 -9.04 12.66
N ASN A 77 11.07 -8.80 12.61
CA ASN A 77 11.88 -8.33 13.73
C ASN A 77 12.11 -6.82 13.67
N LEU A 78 12.42 -6.21 14.82
CA LEU A 78 12.86 -4.81 14.83
C LEU A 78 14.13 -4.67 13.98
N ASN A 79 14.23 -3.57 13.24
CA ASN A 79 15.30 -3.26 12.29
C ASN A 79 15.36 -4.13 11.03
N ASP A 80 14.43 -5.06 10.81
CA ASP A 80 14.35 -5.77 9.52
C ASP A 80 14.09 -4.80 8.37
N ASP A 81 14.72 -5.07 7.23
CA ASP A 81 14.55 -4.28 6.02
C ASP A 81 13.27 -4.73 5.30
N VAL A 82 12.32 -3.80 5.17
CA VAL A 82 11.03 -4.04 4.56
C VAL A 82 10.82 -3.09 3.40
N LYS A 83 10.41 -3.65 2.26
CA LYS A 83 9.95 -2.92 1.09
C LYS A 83 8.46 -3.19 0.88
N ILE A 84 7.68 -2.13 0.79
CA ILE A 84 6.25 -2.17 0.55
C ILE A 84 5.93 -1.38 -0.72
N ASP A 85 5.29 -2.05 -1.67
CA ASP A 85 4.58 -1.39 -2.78
C ASP A 85 3.12 -1.24 -2.34
N TYR A 86 2.55 -0.05 -2.52
CA TYR A 86 1.20 0.26 -2.05
C TYR A 86 0.54 1.33 -2.93
N HIS A 87 -0.77 1.41 -2.87
CA HIS A 87 -1.51 2.53 -3.45
C HIS A 87 -2.42 3.16 -2.39
N SER A 88 -2.53 4.48 -2.44
CA SER A 88 -3.38 5.23 -1.50
C SER A 88 -4.64 5.73 -2.20
N LEU A 89 -5.78 5.61 -1.53
CA LEU A 89 -7.00 6.33 -1.90
C LEU A 89 -7.06 7.59 -1.05
N ASN A 90 -6.77 8.74 -1.66
CA ASN A 90 -6.83 10.09 -1.05
C ASN A 90 -5.96 10.25 0.21
N ASP A 91 -4.71 9.75 0.20
CA ASP A 91 -3.70 9.87 1.26
C ASP A 91 -4.04 9.28 2.64
N SER A 92 -5.29 8.87 2.86
CA SER A 92 -5.78 8.42 4.17
C SER A 92 -5.65 6.92 4.39
N TYR A 93 -5.69 6.13 3.31
CA TYR A 93 -5.66 4.66 3.37
C TYR A 93 -4.75 4.08 2.29
N ALA A 94 -3.58 3.60 2.71
CA ALA A 94 -2.67 2.83 1.88
C ALA A 94 -3.08 1.35 1.85
N THR A 95 -3.36 0.83 0.66
CA THR A 95 -3.53 -0.61 0.42
C THR A 95 -2.18 -1.19 0.02
N VAL A 96 -1.71 -2.19 0.76
CA VAL A 96 -0.45 -2.87 0.48
C VAL A 96 -0.65 -3.83 -0.70
N ASP A 97 0.11 -3.61 -1.77
CA ASP A 97 0.09 -4.42 -2.99
C ASP A 97 1.18 -5.48 -2.97
N LYS A 98 2.38 -5.17 -2.47
CA LYS A 98 3.45 -6.16 -2.29
C LYS A 98 4.23 -5.85 -1.04
N LEU A 99 4.69 -6.91 -0.38
CA LEU A 99 5.61 -6.80 0.75
C LEU A 99 6.80 -7.72 0.54
N SER A 100 8.00 -7.17 0.71
CA SER A 100 9.24 -7.92 0.77
C SER A 100 9.92 -7.66 2.11
N LEU A 101 10.37 -8.73 2.76
CA LEU A 101 11.09 -8.73 4.02
C LEU A 101 12.47 -9.32 3.77
N ASN A 102 13.53 -8.53 4.00
CA ASN A 102 14.92 -8.94 3.79
C ASN A 102 15.14 -9.57 2.39
N GLY A 103 14.48 -9.00 1.37
CA GLY A 103 14.54 -9.47 -0.01
C GLY A 103 13.59 -10.65 -0.35
N ARG A 104 12.86 -11.21 0.63
CA ARG A 104 11.90 -12.30 0.41
C ARG A 104 10.48 -11.78 0.38
N GLN A 105 9.73 -12.14 -0.65
CA GLN A 105 8.33 -11.75 -0.77
C GLN A 105 7.47 -12.46 0.29
N ILE A 106 6.67 -11.69 1.01
CA ILE A 106 5.70 -12.20 1.98
C ILE A 106 4.32 -12.24 1.33
N PRO A 107 3.63 -13.39 1.33
CA PRO A 107 2.33 -13.51 0.69
C PRO A 107 1.27 -12.78 1.52
N LEU A 108 0.57 -11.84 0.89
CA LEU A 108 -0.49 -11.05 1.51
C LEU A 108 -1.83 -11.78 1.41
N ARG A 109 -2.69 -11.57 2.40
CA ARG A 109 -4.05 -12.12 2.42
C ARG A 109 -4.98 -11.26 1.58
N GLY A 110 -5.80 -11.91 0.74
CA GLY A 110 -6.76 -11.21 -0.12
C GLY A 110 -6.18 -10.76 -1.46
N GLN A 111 -5.00 -11.26 -1.81
CA GLN A 111 -4.42 -11.20 -3.15
C GLN A 111 -4.33 -12.61 -3.78
#